data_AF-D0NPJ6-F1
#
_entry.id   AF-D0NPJ6-F1
#
_cell.length_a   1.000
_cell.length_b   1.000
_cell.length_c   1.000
_cell.angle_alpha   90.00
_cell.angle_beta   90.00
_cell.angle_gamma   90.00
#
_symmetry.space_group_name_H-M   'P 1'
#
loop_
_entity.id
_entity.type
_entity.pdbx_description
1 polymer ?
#
loop_
_entity_poly.entity_id
_entity_poly.type
_entity_poly.pdbx_seq_one_letter_code
_entity_poly.pdbx_strand_id
1 'polypeptide(L)'
;MMVVPVFYLNTATAEKARDFWGLFEAHTEGLPDRPRLLVFRQRLKGREAERWWGNSSIRTFSTLKVRFHNQFLRRTADELVRALFRRCLRNKRMLATLDASPASDIPEACEWLMFKDMHLAATIGAELMERTSVPS
;
A
#
# COMPACT_ATOMS: atom_id res chain seq x y z
N MET A 1 -19.78 -21.44 -15.13
CA MET A 1 -18.70 -20.49 -15.51
C MET A 1 -18.42 -19.57 -14.33
N MET A 2 -17.28 -19.70 -13.64
CA MET A 2 -16.90 -18.73 -12.60
C MET A 2 -16.11 -17.60 -13.23
N VAL A 3 -16.56 -16.38 -12.97
CA VAL A 3 -15.97 -15.14 -13.50
C VAL A 3 -15.14 -14.52 -12.39
N VAL A 4 -13.82 -14.42 -12.58
CA VAL A 4 -12.97 -13.62 -11.68
C VAL A 4 -13.55 -12.19 -11.67
N PRO A 5 -13.87 -11.62 -10.50
CA PRO A 5 -14.50 -10.30 -10.43
C PRO A 5 -13.57 -9.22 -10.99
N VAL A 6 -14.15 -8.17 -11.56
CA VAL A 6 -13.40 -7.01 -12.06
C VAL A 6 -12.85 -6.23 -10.86
N PHE A 7 -11.58 -5.81 -10.95
CA PHE A 7 -10.90 -5.09 -9.87
C PHE A 7 -10.66 -3.63 -10.25
N TYR A 8 -11.32 -2.71 -9.55
CA TYR A 8 -11.19 -1.27 -9.75
C TYR A 8 -10.19 -0.68 -8.76
N LEU A 9 -8.99 -0.35 -9.26
CA LEU A 9 -7.88 0.12 -8.41
C LEU A 9 -8.21 1.41 -7.66
N ASN A 10 -8.98 2.30 -8.29
CA ASN A 10 -9.29 3.63 -7.80
C ASN A 10 -10.23 3.64 -6.57
N THR A 11 -10.92 2.53 -6.30
CA THR A 11 -11.91 2.41 -5.21
C THR A 11 -11.70 1.16 -4.36
N ALA A 12 -10.60 0.44 -4.57
CA ALA A 12 -10.32 -0.82 -3.90
C ALA A 12 -9.83 -0.56 -2.47
N THR A 13 -10.58 -1.06 -1.49
CA THR A 13 -10.12 -1.16 -0.10
C THR A 13 -9.21 -2.38 0.06
N ALA A 14 -8.38 -2.40 1.12
CA ALA A 14 -7.49 -3.52 1.40
C ALA A 14 -8.21 -4.87 1.52
N GLU A 15 -9.40 -4.89 2.12
CA GLU A 15 -10.24 -6.10 2.19
C GLU A 15 -10.65 -6.59 0.81
N LYS A 16 -11.19 -5.70 -0.03
CA LYS A 16 -11.56 -6.07 -1.42
C LYS A 16 -10.35 -6.52 -2.24
N ALA A 17 -9.19 -5.94 -1.99
CA ALA A 17 -7.93 -6.34 -2.61
C ALA A 17 -7.49 -7.75 -2.17
N ARG A 18 -7.64 -8.08 -0.88
CA ARG A 18 -7.38 -9.42 -0.33
C ARG A 18 -8.35 -10.46 -0.89
N ASP A 19 -9.64 -10.16 -0.89
CA ASP A 19 -10.67 -11.07 -1.41
C ASP A 19 -10.47 -11.35 -2.89
N PHE A 20 -10.20 -10.30 -3.69
CA PHE A 20 -9.86 -10.44 -5.10
C PHE A 20 -8.60 -11.28 -5.31
N TRP A 21 -7.54 -11.02 -4.55
CA TRP A 21 -6.29 -11.77 -4.67
C TRP A 21 -6.48 -13.25 -4.35
N GLY A 22 -7.21 -13.57 -3.28
CA GLY A 22 -7.51 -14.95 -2.90
C GLY A 22 -8.32 -15.70 -3.97
N LEU A 23 -9.37 -15.06 -4.49
CA LEU A 23 -10.17 -15.62 -5.60
C LEU A 23 -9.35 -15.82 -6.88
N PHE A 24 -8.49 -14.84 -7.21
CA PHE A 24 -7.64 -14.89 -8.40
C PHE A 24 -6.55 -15.97 -8.30
N GLU A 25 -5.91 -16.12 -7.13
CA GLU A 25 -4.89 -17.14 -6.89
C GLU A 25 -5.49 -18.54 -6.98
N ALA A 26 -6.66 -18.77 -6.35
CA ALA A 26 -7.38 -20.04 -6.45
C ALA A 26 -7.83 -20.37 -7.88
N HIS A 27 -8.30 -19.37 -8.64
CA HIS A 27 -8.77 -19.58 -10.02
C HIS A 27 -7.66 -19.81 -11.04
N THR A 28 -6.45 -19.41 -10.70
CA THR A 28 -5.31 -19.50 -11.62
C THR A 28 -4.27 -20.51 -11.15
N GLU A 29 -4.59 -21.27 -10.10
CA GLU A 29 -3.76 -22.36 -9.60
C GLU A 29 -3.41 -23.35 -10.72
N GLY A 30 -2.14 -23.77 -10.80
CA GLY A 30 -1.63 -24.64 -11.87
C GLY A 30 -1.35 -23.96 -13.22
N LEU A 31 -1.78 -22.72 -13.45
CA LEU A 31 -1.42 -21.99 -14.69
C LEU A 31 0.03 -21.44 -14.63
N PRO A 32 0.74 -21.42 -15.77
CA PRO A 32 2.03 -20.75 -15.86
C PRO A 32 1.88 -19.22 -15.77
N ASP A 33 2.97 -18.53 -15.44
CA ASP A 33 2.98 -17.08 -15.16
C ASP A 33 2.32 -16.22 -16.25
N ARG A 34 2.61 -16.50 -17.52
CA ARG A 34 2.16 -15.66 -18.64
C ARG A 34 0.62 -15.59 -18.75
N PRO A 35 -0.13 -16.70 -18.76
CA PRO A 35 -1.59 -16.68 -18.64
C PRO A 35 -2.10 -15.93 -17.41
N ARG A 36 -1.49 -16.13 -16.24
CA ARG A 36 -1.90 -15.46 -14.99
C ARG A 36 -1.82 -13.94 -15.13
N LEU A 37 -0.71 -13.42 -15.65
CA LEU A 37 -0.50 -11.99 -15.87
C LEU A 37 -1.52 -11.40 -16.86
N LEU A 38 -1.86 -12.15 -17.92
CA LEU A 38 -2.87 -11.71 -18.89
C LEU A 38 -4.27 -11.64 -18.28
N VAL A 39 -4.67 -12.67 -17.52
CA VAL A 39 -5.96 -12.68 -16.81
C VAL A 39 -6.01 -11.52 -15.82
N PHE A 40 -4.94 -11.30 -15.05
CA PHE A 40 -4.86 -10.17 -14.12
C PHE A 40 -5.05 -8.84 -14.84
N ARG A 41 -4.32 -8.60 -15.95
CA ARG A 41 -4.43 -7.37 -16.75
C ARG A 41 -5.82 -7.17 -17.34
N GLN A 42 -6.52 -8.23 -17.72
CA GLN A 42 -7.91 -8.13 -18.19
C GLN A 42 -8.88 -7.71 -17.09
N ARG A 43 -8.63 -8.16 -15.85
CA ARG A 43 -9.46 -7.87 -14.68
C ARG A 43 -9.15 -6.54 -14.02
N LEU A 44 -7.93 -6.03 -14.23
CA LEU A 44 -7.49 -4.72 -13.77
C LEU A 44 -8.20 -3.61 -14.57
N LYS A 45 -8.93 -2.73 -13.87
CA LYS A 45 -9.63 -1.59 -14.47
C LYS A 45 -9.39 -0.32 -13.65
N GLY A 46 -9.36 0.82 -14.36
CA GLY A 46 -9.16 2.14 -13.77
C GLY A 46 -7.87 2.80 -14.23
N ARG A 47 -7.87 4.14 -14.26
CA ARG A 47 -6.75 4.93 -14.79
C ARG A 47 -5.49 4.77 -13.95
N GLU A 48 -5.63 4.64 -12.62
CA GLU A 48 -4.49 4.39 -11.73
C GLU A 48 -3.98 2.96 -11.84
N ALA A 49 -4.89 2.01 -12.09
CA ALA A 49 -4.59 0.60 -12.36
C ALA A 49 -3.65 0.44 -13.57
N GLU A 50 -4.02 1.07 -14.68
CA GLU A 50 -3.23 1.03 -15.91
C GLU A 50 -1.89 1.73 -15.75
N ARG A 51 -1.87 2.88 -15.06
CA ARG A 51 -0.64 3.63 -14.78
C ARG A 51 0.33 2.81 -13.90
N TRP A 52 -0.19 2.21 -12.85
CA TRP A 52 0.58 1.34 -11.96
C TRP A 52 1.15 0.13 -12.70
N TRP A 53 0.33 -0.53 -13.53
CA TRP A 53 0.78 -1.66 -14.34
C TRP A 53 1.90 -1.26 -15.30
N GLY A 54 1.75 -0.14 -16.01
CA GLY A 54 2.74 0.37 -16.94
C GLY A 54 4.09 0.68 -16.28
N ASN A 55 4.08 1.23 -15.06
CA ASN A 55 5.30 1.61 -14.35
C ASN A 55 5.96 0.45 -13.59
N SER A 56 5.23 -0.63 -13.27
CA SER A 56 5.71 -1.67 -12.36
C SER A 56 6.58 -2.75 -13.01
N SER A 57 6.71 -2.77 -14.35
CA SER A 57 7.53 -3.72 -15.12
C SER A 57 7.34 -5.20 -14.67
N ILE A 58 6.08 -5.62 -14.53
CA ILE A 58 5.71 -6.93 -13.98
C ILE A 58 5.92 -8.02 -15.04
N ARG A 59 6.89 -8.91 -14.81
CA ARG A 59 7.25 -10.00 -15.75
C ARG A 59 6.93 -11.40 -15.25
N THR A 60 6.78 -11.57 -13.94
CA THR A 60 6.51 -12.85 -13.28
C THR A 60 5.34 -12.73 -12.31
N PHE A 61 4.71 -13.86 -11.99
CA PHE A 61 3.62 -13.89 -11.02
C PHE A 61 4.11 -13.55 -9.60
N SER A 62 5.32 -13.96 -9.24
CA SER A 62 5.95 -13.59 -7.96
C SER A 62 6.12 -12.07 -7.82
N THR A 63 6.60 -11.40 -8.87
CA THR A 63 6.75 -9.94 -8.89
C THR A 63 5.39 -9.25 -8.79
N LEU A 64 4.38 -9.78 -9.48
CA LEU A 64 3.00 -9.29 -9.38
C LEU A 64 2.50 -9.34 -7.94
N LYS A 65 2.66 -10.50 -7.27
CA LYS A 65 2.25 -10.69 -5.87
C LYS A 65 2.92 -9.67 -4.96
N VAL A 66 4.25 -9.56 -5.00
CA VAL A 66 4.98 -8.60 -4.16
C VAL A 66 4.55 -7.16 -4.42
N ARG A 67 4.44 -6.75 -5.69
CA ARG A 67 4.05 -5.37 -6.04
C ARG A 67 2.61 -5.07 -5.65
N PHE A 68 1.69 -6.02 -5.84
CA PHE A 68 0.30 -5.89 -5.44
C PHE A 68 0.17 -5.78 -3.93
N HIS A 69 0.85 -6.65 -3.18
CA HIS A 69 0.89 -6.57 -1.72
C HIS A 69 1.51 -5.25 -1.22
N ASN A 70 2.59 -4.75 -1.85
CA ASN A 70 3.16 -3.46 -1.48
C ASN A 70 2.21 -2.28 -1.81
N GLN A 71 1.53 -2.33 -2.94
CA GLN A 71 0.60 -1.26 -3.35
C GLN A 71 -0.68 -1.22 -2.50
N PHE A 72 -1.18 -2.37 -2.04
CA PHE A 72 -2.47 -2.46 -1.35
C PHE A 72 -2.36 -2.74 0.14
N LEU A 73 -1.44 -3.59 0.58
CA LEU A 73 -1.28 -3.94 1.99
C LEU A 73 -0.28 -3.02 2.71
N ARG A 74 0.88 -2.71 2.11
CA ARG A 74 1.79 -1.70 2.70
C ARG A 74 1.18 -0.31 2.68
N ARG A 75 0.57 0.11 1.56
CA ARG A 75 -0.09 1.43 1.51
C ARG A 75 -1.20 1.58 2.58
N THR A 76 -1.95 0.52 2.87
CA THR A 76 -2.95 0.53 3.96
C THR A 76 -2.29 0.46 5.35
N ALA A 77 -1.19 -0.29 5.50
CA ALA A 77 -0.42 -0.30 6.74
C ALA A 77 0.21 1.08 7.01
N ASP A 78 0.80 1.71 6.01
CA ASP A 78 1.35 3.07 6.07
C ASP A 78 0.24 4.10 6.32
N GLU A 79 -0.96 3.95 5.73
CA GLU A 79 -2.10 4.82 6.03
C GLU A 79 -2.63 4.63 7.46
N LEU A 80 -2.72 3.39 7.95
CA LEU A 80 -3.14 3.08 9.31
C LEU A 80 -2.10 3.54 10.33
N VAL A 81 -0.81 3.29 10.09
CA VAL A 81 0.28 3.77 10.93
C VAL A 81 0.35 5.30 10.89
N ARG A 82 0.13 5.95 9.74
CA ARG A 82 0.03 7.41 9.65
C ARG A 82 -1.19 7.96 10.38
N ALA A 83 -2.33 7.25 10.37
CA ALA A 83 -3.51 7.61 11.13
C ALA A 83 -3.28 7.45 12.65
N LEU A 84 -2.63 6.37 13.07
CA LEU A 84 -2.20 6.15 14.46
C LEU A 84 -1.18 7.20 14.90
N PHE A 85 -0.20 7.50 14.05
CA PHE A 85 0.79 8.55 14.26
C PHE A 85 0.11 9.91 14.48
N ARG A 86 -0.82 10.29 13.59
CA ARG A 86 -1.65 11.51 13.74
C ARG A 86 -2.46 11.51 15.04
N ARG A 87 -2.95 10.36 15.48
CA ARG A 87 -3.70 10.22 16.73
C ARG A 87 -2.81 10.30 17.98
N CYS A 88 -1.56 9.88 17.88
CA CYS A 88 -0.55 10.07 18.93
C CYS A 88 -0.06 11.51 19.03
N LEU A 89 -0.06 12.26 17.91
CA LEU A 89 0.21 13.69 17.88
C LEU A 89 -0.97 14.49 18.44
N ARG A 90 -0.97 14.73 19.77
CA ARG A 90 -2.00 15.57 20.44
C ARG A 90 -1.86 17.07 20.17
N ASN A 91 -0.78 17.50 19.52
CA ASN A 91 -0.47 18.90 19.28
C ASN A 91 -0.99 19.35 17.91
N LYS A 92 -1.98 20.26 17.90
CA LYS A 92 -2.60 20.81 16.69
C LYS A 92 -1.59 21.46 15.72
N ARG A 93 -0.50 22.04 16.24
CA ARG A 93 0.55 22.66 15.42
C ARG A 93 1.39 21.62 14.69
N MET A 94 1.62 20.46 15.32
CA MET A 94 2.35 19.34 14.71
C MET A 94 1.51 18.68 13.61
N LEU A 95 0.21 18.51 13.85
CA LEU A 95 -0.73 17.98 12.86
C LEU A 95 -0.80 18.88 11.62
N ALA A 96 -0.94 20.20 11.80
CA ALA A 96 -0.95 21.15 10.70
C ALA A 96 0.38 21.18 9.92
N THR A 97 1.51 20.98 10.61
CA THR A 97 2.84 20.91 9.99
C THR A 97 3.01 19.64 9.16
N LEU A 98 2.46 18.52 9.64
CA LEU A 98 2.44 17.25 8.91
C LEU A 98 1.50 17.32 7.70
N ASP A 99 0.33 17.95 7.82
CA ASP A 99 -0.61 18.09 6.70
C ASP A 99 -0.11 19.07 5.63
N ALA A 100 0.76 20.02 5.99
CA ALA A 100 1.45 20.92 5.07
C ALA A 100 2.76 20.33 4.51
N SER A 101 3.18 19.15 4.97
CA SER A 101 4.40 18.48 4.50
C SER A 101 4.16 17.80 3.14
N PRO A 102 5.15 17.81 2.23
CA PRO A 102 5.09 17.02 0.99
C PRO A 102 5.33 15.52 1.22
N ALA A 103 5.55 15.07 2.46
CA ALA A 103 5.90 13.69 2.77
C ALA A 103 4.85 12.68 2.27
N SER A 104 5.34 11.70 1.52
CA SER A 104 4.55 10.65 0.88
C SER A 104 4.46 9.37 1.72
N ASP A 105 5.37 9.20 2.69
CA ASP A 105 5.40 8.11 3.66
C ASP A 105 5.82 8.57 5.07
N ILE A 106 5.74 7.66 6.05
CA ILE A 106 6.01 7.96 7.47
C ILE A 106 7.49 8.26 7.75
N PRO A 107 8.48 7.50 7.22
CA PRO A 107 9.89 7.87 7.33
C PRO A 107 10.18 9.29 6.86
N GLU A 108 9.66 9.67 5.68
CA GLU A 108 9.82 11.01 5.11
C GLU A 108 9.14 12.07 6.00
N ALA A 109 7.96 11.76 6.56
CA ALA A 109 7.27 12.64 7.51
C ALA A 109 8.03 12.81 8.83
N CYS A 110 8.66 11.75 9.34
CA CYS A 110 9.47 11.78 10.55
C CYS A 110 10.73 12.63 10.35
N GLU A 111 11.45 12.46 9.25
CA GLU A 111 12.61 13.29 8.89
C GLU A 111 12.23 14.76 8.74
N TRP A 112 11.10 15.05 8.11
CA TRP A 112 10.61 16.41 7.93
C TRP A 112 10.23 17.08 9.27
N LEU A 113 9.71 16.30 10.22
CA LEU A 113 9.41 16.76 11.58
C LEU A 113 10.69 16.96 12.42
N MET A 114 11.72 16.10 12.25
CA MET A 114 13.05 16.32 12.85
C MET A 114 13.70 17.61 12.33
N PHE A 115 13.61 17.86 11.02
CA PHE A 115 14.12 19.09 10.41
C PHE A 115 13.43 20.35 10.92
N LYS A 116 12.17 20.25 11.38
CA LYS A 116 11.42 21.33 12.02
C LYS A 116 11.57 21.40 13.55
N ASP A 117 12.60 20.74 14.08
CA ASP A 117 12.95 20.72 15.50
C ASP A 117 11.88 20.08 16.40
N MET A 118 11.12 19.12 15.86
CA MET A 118 10.00 18.45 16.54
C MET A 118 10.33 16.99 16.90
N HIS A 119 11.39 16.81 17.70
CA HIS A 119 11.99 15.51 18.06
C HIS A 119 11.03 14.49 18.68
N LEU A 120 10.04 14.92 19.47
CA LEU A 120 9.05 14.02 20.08
C LEU A 120 8.18 13.29 19.04
N ALA A 121 7.94 13.93 17.88
CA ALA A 121 7.21 13.31 16.78
C ALA A 121 8.02 12.15 16.18
N ALA A 122 9.32 12.37 16.00
CA ALA A 122 10.20 11.39 15.38
C ALA A 122 10.33 10.13 16.25
N THR A 123 10.39 10.29 17.58
CA THR A 123 10.43 9.16 18.52
C THR A 123 9.16 8.31 18.44
N ILE A 124 7.97 8.94 18.41
CA ILE A 124 6.69 8.23 18.27
C ILE A 124 6.61 7.51 16.92
N GLY A 125 7.14 8.12 15.86
CA GLY A 125 7.19 7.53 14.53
C GLY A 125 8.11 6.31 14.47
N ALA A 126 9.30 6.40 15.05
CA ALA A 126 10.25 5.29 15.16
C ALA A 126 9.67 4.10 15.94
N GLU A 127 9.03 4.37 17.08
CA GLU A 127 8.43 3.33 17.93
C GLU A 127 7.23 2.64 17.25
N LEU A 128 6.45 3.37 16.46
CA LEU A 128 5.37 2.78 15.64
C LEU A 128 5.90 1.95 14.47
N MET A 129 7.01 2.36 13.86
CA MET A 129 7.67 1.59 12.81
C MET A 129 8.26 0.27 13.35
N GLU A 130 8.89 0.28 14.52
CA GLU A 130 9.37 -0.94 15.20
C GLU A 130 8.22 -1.90 15.54
N ARG A 131 7.07 -1.38 15.99
CA ARG A 131 5.91 -2.20 16.36
C ARG A 131 5.14 -2.81 15.18
N THR A 132 5.31 -2.27 13.96
CA THR A 132 4.63 -2.75 12.74
C THR A 132 5.54 -3.55 11.81
N SER A 133 6.85 -3.54 12.07
CA SER A 133 7.80 -4.51 11.56
C SER A 133 7.47 -5.90 12.13
N VAL A 134 6.80 -6.73 11.33
CA VAL A 134 6.68 -8.16 11.61
C VAL A 134 8.09 -8.77 11.52
N PRO A 135 8.58 -9.50 12.55
CA PRO A 135 9.88 -10.16 12.46
C PRO A 135 9.88 -11.18 11.32
N SER A 136 10.94 -11.13 10.51
CA SER A 136 11.22 -11.94 9.32
C SER A 136 11.12 -13.44 9.53
#